data_AF-A8MD89-F1
#
_entry.id   AF-A8MD89-F1
#
_cell.length_a   1.000
_cell.length_b   1.000
_cell.length_c   1.000
_cell.angle_alpha   90.00
_cell.angle_beta   90.00
_cell.angle_gamma   90.00
#
_symmetry.space_group_name_H-M   'P 1'
#
loop_
_entity.id
_entity.type
_entity.pdbx_description
1 polymer ?
#
loop_
_entity_poly.entity_id
_entity_poly.type
_entity_poly.pdbx_seq_one_letter_code
_entity_poly.pdbx_strand_id
1 'polypeptide(L)'
;MRIQLSLISIILPLIPYVVVFLYGDSTAKVISLVFMGLSVVIGVLGVIRGNPLAESLVSVVFISLVSILSSGYLVYSTHTYLLYINPIGLTILGYSIGFVELAIVSSMMLRMYNRLYGELTGKGYTEDEVKSELSEFTKNVITVSAIVLVISIIIYLLISSVTVSIIDPVTALVVFLIIYIILLRYVIRVNPAG
;
A
#
# COMPACT_ATOMS: atom_id res chain seq x y z
N MET A 1 4.63 -7.68 18.42
CA MET A 1 3.87 -7.73 17.16
C MET A 1 2.83 -6.62 17.00
N ARG A 2 1.83 -6.46 17.90
CA ARG A 2 0.79 -5.40 17.77
C ARG A 2 1.31 -3.99 17.47
N ILE A 3 2.29 -3.53 18.25
CA ILE A 3 2.89 -2.20 18.08
C ILE A 3 3.59 -2.09 16.72
N GLN A 4 4.34 -3.13 16.34
CA GLN A 4 5.04 -3.18 15.04
C GLN A 4 4.04 -3.10 13.88
N LEU A 5 2.95 -3.86 13.93
CA LEU A 5 1.88 -3.80 12.92
C LEU A 5 1.25 -2.42 12.85
N SER A 6 1.01 -1.79 14.00
CA SER A 6 0.41 -0.44 14.08
C SER A 6 1.34 0.60 13.46
N LEU A 7 2.65 0.50 13.73
CA LEU A 7 3.65 1.39 13.13
C LEU A 7 3.76 1.15 11.63
N ILE A 8 3.82 -0.10 11.18
CA ILE A 8 3.92 -0.46 9.77
C ILE A 8 2.67 0.01 9.01
N SER A 9 1.47 -0.17 9.58
CA SER A 9 0.22 0.29 8.96
C SER A 9 0.15 1.81 8.77
N ILE A 10 0.82 2.57 9.64
CA ILE A 10 0.83 4.05 9.57
C ILE A 10 1.98 4.56 8.70
N ILE A 11 3.16 3.97 8.78
CA ILE A 11 4.35 4.51 8.12
C ILE A 11 4.36 4.18 6.62
N LEU A 12 4.00 2.95 6.25
CA LEU A 12 4.10 2.50 4.86
C LEU A 12 3.22 3.30 3.88
N PRO A 13 1.96 3.68 4.20
CA PRO A 13 1.15 4.53 3.34
C PRO A 13 1.72 5.92 3.07
N LEU A 14 2.71 6.37 3.87
CA LEU A 14 3.30 7.70 3.72
C LEU A 14 4.37 7.76 2.62
N ILE A 15 4.94 6.62 2.26
CA ILE A 15 6.06 6.53 1.29
C ILE A 15 5.70 7.20 -0.05
N PRO A 16 4.53 6.97 -0.66
CA PRO A 16 4.14 7.66 -1.89
C PRO A 16 4.10 9.18 -1.78
N TYR A 17 3.69 9.75 -0.63
CA TYR A 17 3.69 11.20 -0.45
C TYR A 17 5.10 11.77 -0.38
N VAL A 18 6.03 11.03 0.22
CA VAL A 18 7.46 11.39 0.22
C VAL A 18 7.99 11.43 -1.20
N VAL A 19 7.60 10.47 -2.06
CA VAL A 19 7.98 10.50 -3.48
C VAL A 19 7.45 11.75 -4.17
N VAL A 20 6.16 12.07 -4.00
CA VAL A 20 5.58 13.29 -4.59
C VAL A 20 6.27 14.55 -4.07
N PHE A 21 6.65 14.58 -2.78
CA PHE A 21 7.37 15.70 -2.18
C PHE A 21 8.79 15.88 -2.76
N LEU A 22 9.50 14.79 -3.03
CA LEU A 22 10.88 14.86 -3.54
C LEU A 22 10.94 15.23 -5.03
N TYR A 23 9.98 14.74 -5.82
CA TYR A 23 10.02 14.81 -7.28
C TYR A 23 8.97 15.72 -7.92
N GLY A 24 8.07 16.28 -7.12
CA GLY A 24 7.04 17.23 -7.56
C GLY A 24 7.52 18.67 -7.64
N ASP A 25 6.77 19.50 -8.36
CA ASP A 25 6.85 20.96 -8.31
C ASP A 25 6.37 21.54 -6.96
N SER A 26 6.45 22.85 -6.79
CA SER A 26 6.06 23.51 -5.53
C SER A 26 4.62 23.21 -5.11
N THR A 27 3.70 23.10 -6.06
CA THR A 27 2.28 22.82 -5.78
C THR A 27 2.11 21.37 -5.33
N ALA A 28 2.72 20.42 -6.04
CA ALA A 28 2.72 19.00 -5.70
C ALA A 28 3.32 18.73 -4.32
N LYS A 29 4.40 19.44 -3.96
CA LYS A 29 5.02 19.37 -2.62
C LYS A 29 4.08 19.80 -1.50
N VAL A 30 3.35 20.90 -1.68
CA VAL A 30 2.41 21.39 -0.67
C VAL A 30 1.26 20.40 -0.51
N ILE A 31 0.70 19.91 -1.63
CA ILE A 31 -0.41 18.95 -1.60
C ILE A 31 0.03 17.63 -0.96
N SER A 32 1.22 17.13 -1.27
CA SER A 32 1.71 15.87 -0.69
C SER A 32 1.91 16.00 0.82
N LEU A 33 2.41 17.13 1.33
CA LEU A 33 2.50 17.38 2.77
C LEU A 33 1.12 17.43 3.44
N VAL A 34 0.14 18.09 2.82
CA VAL A 34 -1.23 18.16 3.34
C VAL A 34 -1.85 16.76 3.41
N PHE A 35 -1.76 15.99 2.33
CA PHE A 35 -2.29 14.63 2.29
C PHE A 35 -1.54 13.69 3.24
N MET A 36 -0.21 13.81 3.34
CA MET A 36 0.58 13.06 4.31
C MET A 36 0.14 13.37 5.75
N GLY A 37 -0.04 14.64 6.10
CA GLY A 37 -0.52 15.04 7.43
C GLY A 37 -1.93 14.50 7.73
N LEU A 38 -2.85 14.59 6.77
CA LEU A 38 -4.19 14.01 6.90
C LEU A 38 -4.15 12.48 7.06
N SER A 39 -3.32 11.79 6.28
CA SER A 39 -3.17 10.33 6.37
C SER A 39 -2.65 9.92 7.76
N VAL A 40 -1.64 10.60 8.31
CA VAL A 40 -1.15 10.32 9.66
C VAL A 40 -2.25 10.51 10.71
N VAL A 41 -3.02 11.59 10.63
CA VAL A 41 -4.14 11.84 11.57
C VAL A 41 -5.19 10.72 11.47
N ILE A 42 -5.57 10.34 10.25
CA ILE A 42 -6.52 9.25 9.98
C ILE A 42 -5.97 7.91 10.47
N GLY A 43 -4.66 7.69 10.34
CA GLY A 43 -3.94 6.50 10.80
C GLY A 43 -4.00 6.32 12.29
N VAL A 44 -3.57 7.35 13.02
CA VAL A 44 -3.60 7.37 14.48
C VAL A 44 -5.03 7.20 14.99
N LEU A 45 -5.99 7.96 14.44
CA LEU A 45 -7.40 7.82 14.83
C LEU A 45 -7.97 6.44 14.45
N GLY A 46 -7.58 5.88 13.32
CA GLY A 46 -7.98 4.57 12.83
C GLY A 46 -7.52 3.47 13.77
N VAL A 47 -6.25 3.47 14.18
CA VAL A 47 -5.71 2.52 15.16
C VAL A 47 -6.44 2.65 16.51
N ILE A 48 -6.63 3.87 17.01
CA ILE A 48 -7.33 4.12 18.29
C ILE A 48 -8.78 3.63 18.24
N ARG A 49 -9.48 3.84 17.12
CA ARG A 49 -10.88 3.42 16.93
C ARG A 49 -11.05 1.96 16.50
N GLY A 50 -9.96 1.19 16.45
CA GLY A 50 -10.00 -0.22 16.03
C GLY A 50 -10.25 -0.45 14.54
N ASN A 51 -10.07 0.59 13.71
CA ASN A 51 -10.12 0.53 12.25
C ASN A 51 -8.76 0.94 11.64
N PRO A 52 -7.71 0.10 11.77
CA PRO A 52 -6.38 0.42 11.27
C PRO A 52 -6.30 0.53 9.73
N LEU A 53 -7.32 0.05 9.01
CA LEU A 53 -7.37 0.08 7.55
C LEU A 53 -7.68 1.47 6.96
N ALA A 54 -8.26 2.37 7.77
CA ALA A 54 -8.81 3.63 7.28
C ALA A 54 -7.77 4.47 6.53
N GLU A 55 -6.57 4.62 7.09
CA GLU A 55 -5.49 5.41 6.48
C GLU A 55 -5.02 4.82 5.16
N SER A 56 -4.79 3.50 5.11
CA SER A 56 -4.29 2.87 3.89
C SER A 56 -5.29 3.04 2.74
N LEU A 57 -6.59 2.90 3.01
CA LEU A 57 -7.64 3.11 2.02
C LEU A 57 -7.76 4.57 1.57
N VAL A 58 -7.72 5.52 2.50
CA VAL A 58 -7.70 6.95 2.17
C VAL A 58 -6.45 7.30 1.36
N SER A 59 -5.32 6.69 1.70
CA SER A 59 -4.07 6.92 0.99
C SER A 59 -4.13 6.47 -0.46
N VAL A 60 -4.77 5.34 -0.75
CA VAL A 60 -5.05 4.92 -2.13
C VAL A 60 -5.81 6.01 -2.87
N VAL A 61 -6.89 6.55 -2.30
CA VAL A 61 -7.70 7.61 -2.94
C VAL A 61 -6.87 8.87 -3.22
N PHE A 62 -6.11 9.34 -2.24
CA PHE A 62 -5.27 10.54 -2.40
C PHE A 62 -4.18 10.34 -3.45
N ILE A 63 -3.52 9.18 -3.48
CA ILE A 63 -2.46 8.89 -4.46
C ILE A 63 -3.05 8.73 -5.87
N SER A 64 -4.24 8.14 -6.01
CA SER A 64 -4.96 8.10 -7.28
C SER A 64 -5.29 9.50 -7.79
N LEU A 65 -5.77 10.40 -6.92
CA LEU A 65 -6.01 11.79 -7.28
C LEU A 65 -4.73 12.50 -7.74
N VAL A 66 -3.63 12.34 -7.00
CA VAL A 66 -2.33 12.92 -7.39
C VAL A 66 -1.89 12.39 -8.75
N SER A 67 -2.01 11.08 -8.98
CA SER A 67 -1.62 10.44 -10.25
C SER A 67 -2.44 10.95 -11.45
N ILE A 68 -3.75 11.18 -11.27
CA ILE A 68 -4.64 11.74 -12.31
C ILE A 68 -4.26 13.19 -12.62
N LEU A 69 -4.05 13.99 -11.58
CA LEU A 69 -3.68 15.41 -11.72
C LEU A 69 -2.27 15.57 -12.33
N SER A 70 -1.37 14.61 -12.09
CA SER A 70 0.00 14.63 -12.60
C SER A 70 0.17 14.08 -14.01
N SER A 71 -0.74 13.22 -14.47
CA SER A 71 -0.72 12.67 -15.83
C SER A 71 -1.35 13.58 -16.89
N GLY A 72 -1.93 14.72 -16.48
CA GLY A 72 -2.50 15.71 -17.41
C GLY A 72 -3.85 15.31 -18.01
N TYR A 73 -4.58 14.38 -17.37
CA TYR A 73 -5.84 13.81 -17.91
C TYR A 73 -7.05 14.77 -17.88
N LEU A 74 -6.89 16.02 -17.42
CA LEU A 74 -7.95 17.06 -17.49
C LEU A 74 -7.97 17.75 -18.87
N VAL A 75 -8.51 17.01 -19.84
CA VAL A 75 -9.38 17.40 -20.97
C VAL A 75 -9.06 18.68 -21.79
N TYR A 76 -8.60 18.43 -23.03
CA TYR A 76 -8.89 19.10 -24.31
C TYR A 76 -8.61 20.60 -24.48
N SER A 77 -7.34 20.95 -24.71
CA SER A 77 -6.85 22.01 -25.64
C SER A 77 -5.39 22.36 -25.36
N THR A 78 -4.93 22.13 -24.13
CA THR A 78 -3.60 22.50 -23.64
C THR A 78 -3.09 21.38 -22.75
N HIS A 79 -1.87 20.88 -23.01
CA HIS A 79 -1.19 19.93 -22.13
C HIS A 79 -0.76 20.66 -20.85
N THR A 80 -1.71 20.95 -19.97
CA THR A 80 -1.45 21.67 -18.72
C THR A 80 -1.47 20.67 -17.58
N TYR A 81 -0.29 20.35 -17.06
CA TYR A 81 -0.16 19.58 -15.83
C TYR A 81 -0.63 20.45 -14.66
N LEU A 82 -1.70 20.05 -13.98
CA LEU A 82 -2.15 20.72 -12.76
C LEU A 82 -1.20 20.48 -11.59
N LEU A 83 -0.54 19.33 -11.59
CA LEU A 83 0.58 19.00 -10.72
C LEU A 83 1.69 18.44 -11.58
N TYR A 84 2.87 19.04 -11.55
CA TYR A 84 4.00 18.46 -12.25
C TYR A 84 4.79 17.55 -11.31
N ILE A 85 4.95 16.29 -11.70
CA ILE A 85 5.90 15.34 -11.12
C ILE A 85 6.84 14.95 -12.24
N ASN A 86 8.15 15.02 -11.99
CA ASN A 86 9.11 14.67 -13.04
C ASN A 86 8.97 13.18 -13.46
N PRO A 87 9.39 12.81 -14.68
CA PRO A 87 9.18 11.45 -15.19
C PRO A 87 9.76 10.34 -14.31
N ILE A 88 10.94 10.58 -13.73
CA ILE A 88 11.59 9.65 -12.79
C ILE A 88 10.72 9.44 -11.55
N GLY A 89 10.16 10.52 -11.02
CA GLY A 89 9.26 10.52 -9.87
C GLY A 89 7.95 9.79 -10.14
N LEU A 90 7.38 9.90 -11.35
CA LEU A 90 6.18 9.14 -11.74
C LEU A 90 6.45 7.63 -11.74
N THR A 91 7.61 7.20 -12.24
CA THR A 91 8.01 5.79 -12.19
C THR A 91 8.19 5.30 -10.75
N ILE A 92 8.89 6.07 -9.91
CA ILE A 92 9.08 5.73 -8.49
C ILE A 92 7.75 5.74 -7.72
N LEU A 93 6.83 6.65 -8.06
CA LEU A 93 5.50 6.72 -7.47
C LEU A 93 4.72 5.43 -7.77
N GLY A 94 4.82 4.90 -8.99
CA GLY A 94 4.27 3.60 -9.36
C GLY A 94 4.73 2.45 -8.45
N TYR A 95 6.04 2.38 -8.14
CA TYR A 95 6.56 1.38 -7.19
C TYR A 95 6.08 1.62 -5.77
N SER A 96 5.96 2.88 -5.37
CA SER A 96 5.64 3.24 -4.00
C SER A 96 4.23 2.81 -3.58
N ILE A 97 3.31 2.64 -4.54
CA ILE A 97 1.94 2.14 -4.29
C ILE A 97 1.97 0.74 -3.66
N GLY A 98 2.99 -0.07 -3.97
CA GLY A 98 3.18 -1.38 -3.35
C GLY A 98 3.32 -1.34 -1.83
N PHE A 99 3.87 -0.25 -1.27
CA PHE A 99 3.94 -0.07 0.17
C PHE A 99 2.55 0.19 0.79
N VAL A 100 1.65 0.85 0.06
CA VAL A 100 0.26 1.04 0.50
C VAL A 100 -0.46 -0.31 0.57
N GLU A 101 -0.22 -1.20 -0.41
CA GLU A 101 -0.78 -2.56 -0.38
C GLU A 101 -0.26 -3.37 0.81
N LEU A 102 1.04 -3.33 1.09
CA LEU A 102 1.60 -3.96 2.29
C LEU A 102 1.05 -3.36 3.59
N ALA A 103 0.74 -2.06 3.61
CA ALA A 103 0.08 -1.41 4.73
C ALA A 103 -1.35 -1.93 4.92
N ILE A 104 -2.10 -2.17 3.83
CA ILE A 104 -3.44 -2.79 3.88
C ILE A 104 -3.33 -4.19 4.50
N VAL A 105 -2.43 -5.03 4.00
CA VAL A 105 -2.21 -6.39 4.56
C VAL A 105 -1.87 -6.30 6.04
N SER A 106 -0.94 -5.43 6.43
CA SER A 106 -0.52 -5.24 7.83
C SER A 106 -1.69 -4.78 8.71
N SER A 107 -2.52 -3.87 8.20
CA SER A 107 -3.72 -3.37 8.89
C SER A 107 -4.79 -4.46 9.05
N MET A 108 -4.99 -5.31 8.04
CA MET A 108 -5.87 -6.47 8.13
C MET A 108 -5.37 -7.46 9.18
N MET A 109 -4.06 -7.73 9.20
CA MET A 109 -3.44 -8.60 10.19
C MET A 109 -3.55 -8.03 11.61
N LEU A 110 -3.36 -6.71 11.79
CA LEU A 110 -3.56 -6.06 13.10
C LEU A 110 -4.98 -6.22 13.61
N ARG A 111 -5.97 -5.98 12.73
CA ARG A 111 -7.39 -6.14 13.08
C ARG A 111 -7.71 -7.58 13.46
N MET A 112 -7.23 -8.53 12.67
CA MET A 112 -7.43 -9.96 12.91
C MET A 112 -6.72 -10.41 14.20
N TYR A 113 -5.48 -9.97 14.43
CA TYR A 113 -4.73 -10.24 15.66
C TYR A 113 -5.50 -9.75 16.88
N ASN A 114 -6.04 -8.54 16.85
CA ASN A 114 -6.79 -7.96 17.97
C ASN A 114 -8.07 -8.76 18.27
N ARG A 115 -8.81 -9.14 17.22
CA ARG A 115 -10.02 -9.95 17.35
C ARG A 115 -9.72 -11.34 17.91
N LEU A 116 -8.81 -12.08 17.26
CA LEU A 116 -8.50 -13.47 17.63
C LEU A 116 -7.87 -13.57 19.01
N TYR A 117 -7.01 -12.62 19.39
CA TYR A 117 -6.47 -12.57 20.74
C TYR A 117 -7.59 -12.47 21.78
N GLY A 118 -8.57 -11.59 21.59
CA GLY A 118 -9.71 -11.47 22.51
C GLY A 118 -10.58 -12.72 22.55
N GLU A 119 -10.84 -13.33 21.39
CA GLU A 119 -11.63 -14.56 21.30
C GLU A 119 -10.95 -15.78 21.96
N LEU A 120 -9.64 -15.96 21.75
CA LEU A 120 -8.90 -17.10 22.28
C LEU A 120 -8.60 -16.95 23.77
N THR A 121 -8.20 -15.77 24.23
CA THR A 121 -8.05 -15.52 25.67
C THR A 121 -9.38 -15.65 26.41
N GLY A 122 -10.48 -15.19 25.81
CA GLY A 122 -11.84 -15.39 26.35
C GLY A 122 -12.30 -16.85 26.44
N LYS A 123 -11.67 -17.76 25.67
CA LYS A 123 -11.92 -19.21 25.71
C LYS A 123 -11.03 -19.96 26.71
N GLY A 124 -10.16 -19.27 27.44
CA GLY A 124 -9.30 -19.86 28.47
C GLY A 124 -7.93 -20.34 27.96
N TYR A 125 -7.54 -20.02 26.72
CA TYR A 125 -6.18 -20.26 26.26
C TYR A 125 -5.19 -19.31 26.97
N THR A 126 -3.97 -19.79 27.20
CA THR A 126 -2.94 -18.98 27.86
C THR A 126 -2.51 -17.81 26.97
N GLU A 127 -2.30 -16.64 27.57
CA GLU A 127 -1.93 -15.45 26.79
C GLU A 127 -0.63 -15.63 25.99
N ASP A 128 0.33 -16.35 26.55
CA ASP A 128 1.65 -16.53 25.95
C ASP A 128 1.58 -17.41 24.71
N GLU A 129 0.82 -18.50 24.77
CA GLU A 129 0.55 -19.37 23.62
C GLU A 129 -0.16 -18.60 22.50
N VAL A 130 -1.23 -17.89 22.84
CA VAL A 130 -1.99 -17.08 21.87
C VAL A 130 -1.12 -15.98 21.23
N LYS A 131 -0.27 -15.29 22.03
CA LYS A 131 0.64 -14.27 21.51
C LYS A 131 1.68 -14.87 20.58
N SER A 132 2.25 -16.03 20.92
CA SER A 132 3.26 -16.71 20.11
C SER A 132 2.69 -17.10 18.75
N GLU A 133 1.62 -17.89 18.75
CA GLU A 133 0.98 -18.42 17.53
C GLU A 133 0.49 -17.29 16.61
N LEU A 134 -0.21 -16.29 17.15
CA LEU A 134 -0.68 -15.17 16.35
C LEU A 134 0.48 -14.33 15.78
N SER A 135 1.58 -14.19 16.53
CA SER A 135 2.74 -13.45 16.06
C SER A 135 3.46 -14.19 14.94
N GLU A 136 3.61 -15.51 15.07
CA GLU A 136 4.21 -16.35 14.04
C GLU A 136 3.38 -16.36 12.75
N PHE A 137 2.07 -16.60 12.87
CA PHE A 137 1.13 -16.52 11.75
C PHE A 137 1.21 -15.17 11.04
N THR A 138 1.15 -14.07 11.81
CA THR A 138 1.20 -12.73 11.24
C THR A 138 2.53 -12.46 10.54
N LYS A 139 3.65 -12.88 11.14
CA LYS A 139 4.98 -12.72 10.55
C LYS A 139 5.08 -13.47 9.22
N ASN A 140 4.55 -14.68 9.16
CA ASN A 140 4.55 -15.50 7.94
C ASN A 140 3.72 -14.83 6.83
N VAL A 141 2.51 -14.37 7.13
CA VAL A 141 1.65 -13.68 6.15
C VAL A 141 2.31 -12.40 5.63
N ILE A 142 2.92 -11.59 6.50
CA ILE A 142 3.64 -10.37 6.07
C ILE A 142 4.86 -10.71 5.22
N THR A 143 5.62 -11.74 5.61
CA THR A 143 6.81 -12.16 4.85
C THR A 143 6.42 -12.63 3.45
N VAL A 144 5.40 -13.47 3.34
CA VAL A 144 4.88 -13.93 2.04
C VAL A 144 4.38 -12.75 1.21
N SER A 145 3.63 -11.82 1.82
CA SER A 145 3.13 -10.62 1.13
C SER A 145 4.27 -9.74 0.61
N ALA A 146 5.34 -9.57 1.40
CA ALA A 146 6.52 -8.81 1.00
C ALA A 146 7.27 -9.49 -0.15
N ILE A 147 7.43 -10.82 -0.11
CA ILE A 147 8.05 -11.59 -1.20
C ILE A 147 7.23 -11.44 -2.49
N VAL A 148 5.90 -11.57 -2.40
CA VAL A 148 5.02 -11.39 -3.56
C VAL A 148 5.14 -9.97 -4.12
N LEU A 149 5.18 -8.95 -3.26
CA LEU A 149 5.37 -7.57 -3.72
C LEU A 149 6.69 -7.40 -4.47
N VAL A 150 7.79 -7.93 -3.94
CA VAL A 150 9.11 -7.87 -4.60
C VAL A 150 9.06 -8.56 -5.96
N ILE A 151 8.44 -9.73 -6.06
CA ILE A 151 8.27 -10.45 -7.32
C ILE A 151 7.45 -9.61 -8.31
N SER A 152 6.35 -8.99 -7.87
CA SER A 152 5.53 -8.12 -8.73
C SER A 152 6.30 -6.91 -9.25
N ILE A 153 7.15 -6.28 -8.42
CA ILE A 153 8.04 -5.19 -8.85
C ILE A 153 9.06 -5.69 -9.88
N ILE A 154 9.67 -6.85 -9.66
CA ILE A 154 10.61 -7.46 -10.62
C ILE A 154 9.94 -7.75 -11.95
N ILE A 155 8.74 -8.35 -11.95
CA ILE A 155 7.98 -8.63 -13.17
C ILE A 155 7.66 -7.33 -13.91
N TYR A 156 7.23 -6.28 -13.20
CA TYR A 156 6.98 -4.97 -13.80
C TYR A 156 8.24 -4.39 -14.44
N LEU A 157 9.39 -4.46 -13.76
CA LEU A 157 10.68 -3.99 -14.29
C LEU A 157 11.10 -4.77 -15.53
N LEU A 158 10.92 -6.09 -15.52
CA LEU A 158 11.20 -6.95 -16.67
C LEU A 158 10.31 -6.56 -17.86
N ILE A 159 9.00 -6.41 -17.66
CA ILE A 159 8.06 -5.97 -18.72
C ILE A 159 8.47 -4.60 -19.26
N SER A 160 8.75 -3.64 -18.38
CA SER A 160 9.15 -2.27 -18.75
C SER A 160 10.50 -2.22 -19.48
N SER A 161 11.41 -3.15 -19.18
CA SER A 161 12.72 -3.26 -19.87
C SER A 161 12.63 -3.91 -21.25
N VAL A 162 11.63 -4.77 -21.47
CA VAL A 162 11.42 -5.50 -22.73
C VAL A 162 10.55 -4.69 -23.70
N THR A 163 9.71 -3.78 -23.19
CA THR A 163 8.84 -2.94 -24.03
C THR A 163 9.45 -1.55 -24.27
N VAL A 164 9.84 -1.31 -25.51
CA VAL A 164 10.13 0.02 -26.06
C VAL A 164 8.89 0.92 -25.86
N SER A 165 9.00 1.94 -25.00
CA SER A 165 8.27 3.24 -24.97
C SER A 165 6.80 3.33 -25.46
N ILE A 166 5.98 2.29 -25.40
CA ILE A 166 4.61 2.31 -25.98
C ILE A 166 3.51 2.12 -24.92
N ILE A 167 3.83 1.63 -23.72
CA ILE A 167 2.83 1.41 -22.67
C ILE A 167 2.76 2.64 -21.78
N ASP A 168 1.61 3.32 -21.79
CA ASP A 168 1.39 4.46 -20.89
C ASP A 168 1.39 4.00 -19.41
N PRO A 169 1.75 4.88 -18.46
CA PRO A 169 1.88 4.52 -17.05
C PRO A 169 0.60 3.95 -16.42
N VAL A 170 -0.59 4.32 -16.91
CA VAL A 170 -1.87 3.83 -16.40
C VAL A 170 -2.10 2.39 -16.84
N THR A 171 -1.81 2.08 -18.11
CA THR A 171 -1.87 0.69 -18.61
C THR A 171 -0.90 -0.21 -17.85
N ALA A 172 0.31 0.28 -17.55
CA ALA A 172 1.29 -0.48 -16.79
C ALA A 172 0.82 -0.76 -15.34
N LEU A 173 0.16 0.23 -14.71
CA LEU A 173 -0.45 0.08 -13.39
C LEU A 173 -1.60 -0.93 -13.40
N VAL A 174 -2.46 -0.91 -14.42
CA VAL A 174 -3.58 -1.85 -14.56
C VAL A 174 -3.07 -3.28 -14.74
N VAL A 175 -2.03 -3.49 -15.55
CA VAL A 175 -1.41 -4.81 -15.74
C VAL A 175 -0.79 -5.29 -14.43
N PHE A 176 -0.07 -4.43 -13.71
CA PHE A 176 0.47 -4.75 -12.38
C PHE A 176 -0.64 -5.19 -11.41
N LEU A 177 -1.73 -4.42 -11.33
CA LEU A 177 -2.84 -4.67 -10.42
C LEU A 177 -3.53 -6.00 -10.74
N ILE A 178 -3.74 -6.32 -12.02
CA ILE A 178 -4.32 -7.60 -12.46
C ILE A 178 -3.41 -8.77 -12.07
N ILE A 179 -2.10 -8.67 -12.35
CA ILE A 179 -1.14 -9.73 -12.01
C ILE A 179 -1.07 -9.93 -10.49
N TYR A 180 -1.02 -8.84 -9.73
CA TYR A 180 -1.03 -8.87 -8.28
C TYR A 180 -2.28 -9.57 -7.74
N ILE A 181 -3.48 -9.20 -8.22
CA ILE A 181 -4.74 -9.83 -7.82
C ILE A 181 -4.74 -11.33 -8.16
N ILE A 182 -4.25 -11.72 -9.34
CA ILE A 182 -4.17 -13.13 -9.74
C ILE A 182 -3.23 -13.91 -8.82
N LEU A 183 -2.03 -13.39 -8.55
CA LEU A 183 -1.05 -14.04 -7.68
C LEU A 183 -1.55 -14.12 -6.23
N LEU A 184 -2.11 -13.03 -5.70
CA LEU A 184 -2.71 -12.99 -4.37
C LEU A 184 -3.84 -14.02 -4.26
N ARG A 185 -4.70 -14.12 -5.28
CA ARG A 185 -5.79 -15.11 -5.33
C ARG A 185 -5.26 -16.53 -5.39
N TYR A 186 -4.16 -16.79 -6.10
CA TYR A 186 -3.51 -18.11 -6.13
C TYR A 186 -2.89 -18.45 -4.77
N VAL A 187 -2.17 -17.53 -4.12
CA VAL A 187 -1.61 -17.76 -2.78
C VAL A 187 -2.71 -18.02 -1.75
N ILE A 188 -3.83 -17.29 -1.81
CA ILE A 188 -4.97 -17.48 -0.91
C ILE A 188 -5.73 -18.79 -1.24
N ARG A 189 -5.85 -19.18 -2.52
CA ARG A 189 -6.49 -20.45 -2.93
C ARG A 189 -5.60 -21.68 -2.82
N VAL A 190 -4.29 -21.55 -2.64
CA VAL A 190 -3.37 -22.68 -2.43
C VAL A 190 -3.32 -23.07 -0.94
N ASN A 191 -4.06 -22.39 -0.06
CA ASN A 191 -4.21 -22.79 1.34
C ASN A 191 -5.64 -23.22 1.78
N PRO A 192 -6.30 -24.15 1.06
CA PRO A 192 -7.35 -24.98 1.62
C PRO A 192 -7.01 -26.47 1.47
N ALA A 193 -5.88 -26.91 2.03
CA ALA A 193 -5.62 -28.29 2.51
C ALA A 193 -4.11 -28.51 2.64
N GLY A 194 -3.64 -28.75 3.86
CA GLY A 194 -2.28 -29.14 4.18
C GLY A 194 -1.86 -28.63 5.54
#